data_AF-A0A183L6A2-F1
#
_entry.id   AF-A0A183L6A2-F1
#
_cell.length_a   1.000
_cell.length_b   1.000
_cell.length_c   1.000
_cell.angle_alpha   90.00
_cell.angle_beta   90.00
_cell.angle_gamma   90.00
#
_symmetry.space_group_name_H-M   'P 1'
#
loop_
_entity.id
_entity.type
_entity.pdbx_description
1 polymer ?
#
loop_
_entity_poly.entity_id
_entity_poly.type
_entity_poly.pdbx_seq_one_letter_code
_entity_poly.pdbx_strand_id
1 'polypeptide(L)'
;MKPADLTKHRSWDKNRKKGHPLCDFCKERFYEMEDLITHIRDLHFLCDLCMTTGKFVVFRQQCELLDHYGESHHLCSECRAQQRISCFATEDRLGLHRFQEHPNEVANDPNSWLPISIRHVTSTDSAFRRRDQIFPDVYSVDGVVGMSYF
;
A
#
# COMPACT_ATOMS: atom_id res chain seq x y z
N MET A 1 -28.19 -18.06 -23.14
CA MET A 1 -28.52 -16.93 -24.05
C MET A 1 -28.65 -17.43 -25.49
N LYS A 2 -29.34 -16.69 -26.37
CA LYS A 2 -29.50 -17.05 -27.79
C LYS A 2 -28.30 -16.57 -28.62
N PRO A 3 -27.82 -17.33 -29.62
CA PRO A 3 -26.60 -16.98 -30.38
C PRO A 3 -26.73 -15.70 -31.23
N ALA A 4 -27.96 -15.23 -31.49
CA ALA A 4 -28.22 -14.02 -32.28
C ALA A 4 -27.77 -12.72 -31.59
N ASP A 5 -27.70 -12.68 -30.25
CA ASP A 5 -27.31 -11.47 -29.52
C ASP A 5 -25.78 -11.30 -29.42
N LEU A 6 -25.03 -12.39 -29.54
CA LEU A 6 -23.55 -12.37 -29.65
C LEU A 6 -23.08 -11.62 -30.91
N THR A 7 -23.79 -11.80 -32.02
CA THR A 7 -23.46 -11.18 -33.32
C THR A 7 -23.69 -9.66 -33.33
N LYS A 8 -24.60 -9.15 -32.49
CA LYS A 8 -24.92 -7.71 -32.43
C LYS A 8 -23.81 -6.90 -31.77
N HIS A 9 -23.20 -7.41 -30.70
CA HIS A 9 -22.01 -6.79 -30.08
C HIS A 9 -20.89 -6.59 -31.12
N ARG A 10 -20.62 -7.61 -31.93
CA ARG A 10 -19.56 -7.65 -32.94
C ARG A 10 -19.68 -6.63 -34.09
N SER A 11 -20.82 -5.94 -34.23
CA SER A 11 -21.04 -4.94 -35.30
C SER A 11 -20.79 -3.49 -34.85
N TRP A 12 -20.84 -3.21 -33.55
CA TRP A 12 -20.71 -1.85 -33.01
C TRP A 12 -19.25 -1.35 -33.02
N ASP A 13 -18.29 -2.27 -32.94
CA ASP A 13 -16.85 -1.98 -32.88
C ASP A 13 -16.28 -1.27 -34.13
N LYS A 14 -16.95 -1.40 -35.29
CA LYS A 14 -16.39 -0.99 -36.59
C LYS A 14 -16.18 0.52 -36.75
N ASN A 15 -16.82 1.37 -35.93
CA ASN A 15 -16.77 2.83 -36.09
C ASN A 15 -16.25 3.62 -34.87
N ARG A 16 -15.97 2.98 -33.73
CA ARG A 16 -15.46 3.70 -32.54
C ARG A 16 -13.94 3.77 -32.50
N LYS A 17 -13.37 4.63 -33.37
CA LYS A 17 -11.97 5.12 -33.29
C LYS A 17 -11.72 6.08 -32.11
N LYS A 18 -12.49 5.94 -31.03
CA LYS A 18 -12.28 6.54 -29.70
C LYS A 18 -12.33 5.35 -28.75
N GLY A 19 -11.16 4.76 -28.54
CA GLY A 19 -11.02 3.36 -28.15
C GLY A 19 -11.47 3.09 -26.72
N HIS A 20 -12.06 1.91 -26.56
CA HIS A 20 -12.11 1.19 -25.29
C HIS A 20 -10.73 1.19 -24.61
N PRO A 21 -10.66 1.38 -23.27
CA PRO A 21 -9.42 1.39 -22.52
C PRO A 21 -8.58 0.13 -22.81
N LEU A 22 -7.27 0.34 -22.91
CA LEU A 22 -6.30 -0.70 -23.25
C LEU A 22 -5.18 -0.65 -22.22
N CYS A 23 -4.82 -1.81 -21.68
CA CYS A 23 -3.71 -1.90 -20.73
C CYS A 23 -2.38 -1.84 -21.48
N ASP A 24 -1.51 -0.86 -21.17
CA ASP A 24 -0.23 -0.69 -21.89
C ASP A 24 0.74 -1.88 -21.71
N PHE A 25 0.60 -2.66 -20.62
CA PHE A 25 1.47 -3.79 -20.29
C PHE A 25 1.12 -5.08 -21.03
N CYS A 26 -0.15 -5.50 -21.03
CA CYS A 26 -0.62 -6.74 -21.67
C CYS A 26 -1.31 -6.52 -23.03
N LYS A 27 -1.71 -5.29 -23.34
CA LYS A 27 -2.44 -4.86 -24.55
C LYS A 27 -3.86 -5.41 -24.69
N GLU A 28 -4.44 -5.89 -23.60
CA GLU A 28 -5.86 -6.28 -23.52
C GLU A 28 -6.78 -5.05 -23.55
N ARG A 29 -8.00 -5.25 -24.08
CA ARG A 29 -9.02 -4.20 -24.24
C ARG A 29 -10.17 -4.45 -23.27
N PHE A 30 -10.56 -3.41 -22.56
CA PHE A 30 -11.59 -3.43 -21.53
C PHE A 30 -12.80 -2.62 -21.97
N TYR A 31 -14.01 -3.06 -21.60
CA TYR A 31 -15.21 -2.34 -22.01
C TYR A 31 -15.28 -0.98 -21.28
N GLU A 32 -15.06 -0.97 -19.96
CA GLU A 32 -15.09 0.24 -19.14
C GLU A 32 -13.72 0.54 -18.50
N MET A 33 -13.56 1.76 -17.98
CA MET A 33 -12.33 2.16 -17.27
C MET A 33 -12.19 1.44 -15.92
N GLU A 34 -13.32 1.11 -15.27
CA GLU A 34 -13.36 0.39 -13.99
C GLU A 34 -12.86 -1.05 -14.15
N ASP A 35 -13.19 -1.72 -15.27
CA ASP A 35 -12.64 -3.03 -15.63
C ASP A 35 -11.10 -2.97 -15.77
N LEU A 36 -10.57 -1.95 -16.47
CA LEU A 36 -9.13 -1.76 -16.64
C LEU A 36 -8.43 -1.50 -15.29
N ILE A 37 -9.02 -0.67 -14.42
CA ILE A 37 -8.46 -0.39 -13.09
C ILE A 37 -8.42 -1.67 -12.26
N THR A 38 -9.47 -2.49 -12.30
CA THR A 38 -9.54 -3.77 -11.59
C THR A 38 -8.48 -4.74 -12.13
N HIS A 39 -8.40 -4.90 -13.44
CA HIS A 39 -7.35 -5.69 -14.11
C HIS A 39 -5.92 -5.26 -13.71
N ILE A 40 -5.64 -3.95 -13.68
CA ILE A 40 -4.32 -3.44 -13.27
C ILE A 40 -4.02 -3.79 -11.80
N ARG A 41 -5.03 -3.76 -10.91
CA ARG A 41 -4.85 -4.07 -9.49
C ARG A 41 -4.66 -5.56 -9.22
N ASP A 42 -5.23 -6.43 -10.05
CA ASP A 42 -5.15 -7.88 -9.87
C ASP A 42 -3.97 -8.53 -10.63
N LEU A 43 -3.59 -8.00 -11.81
CA LEU A 43 -2.59 -8.63 -12.70
C LEU A 43 -1.27 -7.85 -12.82
N HIS A 44 -1.15 -6.65 -12.27
CA HIS A 44 0.08 -5.87 -12.28
C HIS A 44 0.56 -5.48 -10.88
N PHE A 45 1.87 -5.25 -10.77
CA PHE A 45 2.52 -4.96 -9.50
C PHE A 45 2.39 -3.48 -9.20
N LEU A 46 1.87 -3.13 -8.03
CA LEU A 46 1.64 -1.76 -7.58
C LEU A 46 2.54 -1.43 -6.40
N CYS A 47 2.95 -0.17 -6.30
CA CYS A 47 3.64 0.32 -5.11
C CYS A 47 2.63 0.91 -4.11
N ASP A 48 2.38 0.19 -3.01
CA ASP A 48 1.45 0.62 -1.95
C ASP A 48 1.89 1.94 -1.30
N LEU A 49 3.20 2.14 -1.12
CA LEU A 49 3.75 3.36 -0.53
C LEU A 49 3.44 4.57 -1.41
N CYS A 50 3.69 4.50 -2.72
CA CYS A 50 3.27 5.54 -3.65
C CYS A 50 1.74 5.74 -3.64
N MET A 51 0.94 4.67 -3.54
CA MET A 51 -0.52 4.78 -3.48
C MET A 51 -0.99 5.59 -2.27
N THR A 52 -0.38 5.44 -1.09
CA THR A 52 -0.69 6.28 0.09
C THR A 52 -0.37 7.77 -0.12
N THR A 53 0.58 8.10 -1.00
CA THR A 53 0.91 9.49 -1.38
C THR A 53 0.05 10.03 -2.52
N GLY A 54 -0.95 9.27 -3.00
CA GLY A 54 -1.80 9.64 -4.13
C GLY A 54 -1.16 9.44 -5.50
N LYS A 55 -0.03 8.71 -5.59
CA LYS A 55 0.64 8.38 -6.85
C LYS A 55 0.37 6.93 -7.23
N PHE A 56 -0.24 6.71 -8.38
CA PHE A 56 -0.51 5.35 -8.88
C PHE A 56 0.62 4.93 -9.83
N VAL A 57 1.59 4.17 -9.30
CA VAL A 57 2.75 3.68 -10.05
C VAL A 57 2.60 2.17 -10.26
N VAL A 58 2.64 1.75 -11.52
CA VAL A 58 2.32 0.39 -11.98
C VAL A 58 3.51 -0.23 -12.68
N PHE A 59 3.81 -1.49 -12.35
CA PHE A 59 4.94 -2.26 -12.87
C PHE A 59 4.45 -3.57 -13.49
N ARG A 60 5.15 -4.01 -14.54
CA ARG A 60 4.82 -5.26 -15.24
C ARG A 60 5.34 -6.48 -14.50
N GLN A 61 6.50 -6.36 -13.85
CA GLN A 61 7.21 -7.47 -13.21
C GLN A 61 7.59 -7.13 -11.77
N GLN A 62 7.67 -8.17 -10.93
CA GLN A 62 8.06 -8.03 -9.53
C GLN A 62 9.47 -7.44 -9.35
N CYS A 63 10.41 -7.70 -10.26
CA CYS A 63 11.75 -7.11 -10.19
C CYS A 63 11.72 -5.57 -10.30
N GLU A 64 10.97 -5.02 -11.26
CA GLU A 64 10.83 -3.58 -11.46
C GLU A 64 10.24 -2.89 -10.22
N LEU A 65 9.30 -3.54 -9.53
CA LEU A 65 8.76 -3.05 -8.25
C LEU A 65 9.82 -3.09 -7.12
N LEU A 66 10.70 -4.10 -7.07
CA LEU A 66 11.77 -4.20 -6.07
C LEU A 66 12.86 -3.15 -6.30
N ASP A 67 13.23 -2.90 -7.55
CA ASP A 67 14.17 -1.84 -7.91
C ASP A 67 13.58 -0.46 -7.56
N HIS A 68 12.30 -0.23 -7.89
CA HIS A 68 11.59 0.99 -7.48
C HIS A 68 11.59 1.22 -5.96
N TYR A 69 11.39 0.17 -5.15
CA TYR A 69 11.50 0.30 -3.69
C TYR A 69 12.89 0.72 -3.22
N GLY A 70 13.96 0.41 -3.98
CA GLY A 70 15.32 0.85 -3.67
C GLY A 70 15.66 2.26 -4.14
N GLU A 71 15.02 2.75 -5.19
CA GLU A 71 15.29 4.09 -5.76
C GLU A 71 14.41 5.20 -5.15
N SER A 72 13.16 4.90 -4.85
CA SER A 72 12.13 5.90 -4.48
C SER A 72 11.72 5.89 -3.01
N HIS A 73 12.12 4.85 -2.26
CA HIS A 73 11.67 4.58 -0.91
C HIS A 73 12.82 4.11 -0.01
N HIS A 74 12.57 4.09 1.30
CA HIS A 74 13.58 3.77 2.31
C HIS A 74 13.52 2.28 2.66
N LEU A 75 14.31 1.45 1.98
CA LEU A 75 14.49 0.02 2.29
C LEU A 75 15.44 -0.19 3.48
N CYS A 76 15.12 -1.17 4.33
CA CYS A 76 16.01 -1.66 5.37
C CYS A 76 16.98 -2.73 4.81
N SER A 77 18.28 -2.40 4.74
CA SER A 77 19.35 -3.30 4.30
C SER A 77 19.44 -4.58 5.13
N GLU A 78 19.25 -4.47 6.44
CA GLU A 78 19.38 -5.58 7.40
C GLU A 78 18.28 -6.63 7.20
N CYS A 79 17.03 -6.18 7.07
CA CYS A 79 15.93 -7.05 6.66
C CYS A 79 16.20 -7.68 5.28
N ARG A 80 16.71 -6.91 4.31
CA ARG A 80 17.00 -7.42 2.95
C ARG A 80 18.07 -8.53 2.97
N ALA A 81 19.09 -8.42 3.82
CA ALA A 81 20.07 -9.48 4.04
C ALA A 81 19.40 -10.77 4.57
N GLN A 82 18.41 -10.64 5.46
CA GLN A 82 17.58 -11.72 5.98
C GLN A 82 16.47 -12.21 5.02
N GLN A 83 16.51 -11.84 3.74
CA GLN A 83 15.47 -12.15 2.72
C GLN A 83 14.08 -11.57 3.06
N ARG A 84 13.98 -10.58 3.96
CA ARG A 84 12.74 -9.84 4.28
C ARG A 84 12.76 -8.50 3.57
N ILE A 85 11.66 -8.12 2.93
CA ILE A 85 11.51 -6.79 2.33
C ILE A 85 10.77 -5.90 3.33
N SER A 86 11.47 -4.93 3.92
CA SER A 86 10.88 -3.92 4.80
C SER A 86 11.21 -2.55 4.24
N CYS A 87 10.16 -1.86 3.77
CA CYS A 87 10.23 -0.63 3.01
C CYS A 87 9.34 0.44 3.64
N PHE A 88 9.82 1.69 3.67
CA PHE A 88 9.15 2.78 4.37
C PHE A 88 9.07 4.06 3.51
N ALA A 89 7.98 4.80 3.70
CA ALA A 89 7.71 6.04 2.95
C ALA A 89 8.61 7.22 3.38
N THR A 90 9.13 7.23 4.61
CA THR A 90 10.05 8.26 5.12
C THR A 90 11.21 7.64 5.91
N GLU A 91 12.32 8.35 5.97
CA GLU A 91 13.50 7.97 6.75
C GLU A 91 13.17 7.79 8.24
N ASP A 92 12.26 8.58 8.82
CA ASP A 92 11.87 8.44 10.23
C ASP A 92 11.26 7.08 10.54
N ARG A 93 10.47 6.55 9.61
CA ARG A 93 9.82 5.24 9.73
C ARG A 93 10.85 4.12 9.59
N LEU A 94 11.84 4.27 8.72
CA LEU A 94 12.98 3.35 8.64
C LEU A 94 13.82 3.39 9.93
N GLY A 95 14.11 4.57 10.48
CA GLY A 95 14.84 4.73 11.73
C GLY A 95 14.14 4.06 12.92
N LEU A 96 12.83 4.29 13.07
CA LEU A 96 12.02 3.63 14.10
C LEU A 96 12.01 2.09 13.93
N HIS A 97 11.89 1.59 12.70
CA HIS A 97 11.95 0.15 12.42
C HIS A 97 13.33 -0.45 12.74
N ARG A 98 14.43 0.21 12.35
CA ARG A 98 15.79 -0.22 12.71
C ARG A 98 15.98 -0.25 14.22
N PHE A 99 15.47 0.74 14.94
CA PHE A 99 15.51 0.77 16.41
C PHE A 99 14.76 -0.41 17.07
N GLN A 100 13.63 -0.83 16.50
CA GLN A 100 12.80 -1.91 17.04
C GLN A 100 13.31 -3.31 16.66
N GLU A 101 13.60 -3.56 15.38
CA GLU A 101 13.93 -4.90 14.86
C GLU A 101 15.44 -5.17 14.78
N HIS A 102 16.29 -4.13 14.79
CA HIS A 102 17.76 -4.24 14.60
C HIS A 102 18.58 -3.50 15.68
N PRO A 103 18.32 -3.71 16.99
CA PRO A 103 18.96 -2.96 18.08
C PRO A 103 20.49 -3.09 18.12
N ASN A 104 21.04 -4.25 17.70
CA ASN A 104 22.49 -4.49 17.67
C ASN A 104 23.21 -3.65 16.59
N GLU A 105 22.59 -3.51 15.41
CA GLU A 105 23.14 -2.70 14.32
C GLU A 105 23.05 -1.21 14.64
N VAL A 106 21.94 -0.81 15.27
CA VAL A 106 21.69 0.54 15.78
C VAL A 106 22.72 0.97 16.84
N ALA A 107 23.19 0.05 17.69
CA ALA A 107 24.19 0.35 18.72
C ALA A 107 25.57 0.77 18.17
N ASN A 108 25.89 0.39 16.92
CA ASN A 108 27.14 0.76 16.24
C ASN A 108 27.02 2.04 15.39
N ASP A 109 25.80 2.54 15.17
CA ASP A 109 25.54 3.72 14.34
C ASP A 109 25.29 4.97 15.20
N PRO A 110 26.13 6.02 15.11
CA PRO A 110 26.02 7.21 15.96
C PRO A 110 24.82 8.12 15.63
N ASN A 111 24.16 7.92 14.49
CA ASN A 111 23.04 8.73 14.00
C ASN A 111 21.68 8.01 14.11
N SER A 112 21.66 6.77 14.59
CA SER A 112 20.47 5.90 14.64
C SER A 112 19.25 6.47 15.38
N TRP A 113 19.46 7.46 16.26
CA TRP A 113 18.41 8.12 17.06
C TRP A 113 17.82 9.39 16.43
N LEU A 114 18.45 9.94 15.38
CA LEU A 114 18.14 11.29 14.89
C LEU A 114 16.69 11.55 14.44
N PRO A 115 15.89 10.58 13.93
CA PRO A 115 14.48 10.86 13.61
C PRO A 115 13.52 10.79 14.80
N ILE A 116 13.92 10.24 15.96
CA ILE A 116 13.00 10.00 17.09
C ILE A 116 12.93 11.23 18.00
N SER A 117 12.24 12.29 17.55
CA SER A 117 12.04 13.49 18.37
C SER A 117 11.07 13.22 19.54
N ILE A 118 11.61 13.08 20.76
CA ILE A 118 10.78 12.96 21.98
C ILE A 118 10.17 14.33 22.30
N ARG A 119 8.85 14.47 22.06
CA ARG A 119 8.10 15.66 22.43
C ARG A 119 7.48 15.48 23.82
N HIS A 120 7.98 16.23 24.80
CA HIS A 120 7.33 16.33 26.11
C HIS A 120 6.13 17.27 26.01
N VAL A 121 4.91 16.73 26.22
CA VAL A 121 3.69 17.52 26.29
C VAL A 121 3.72 18.38 27.55
N THR A 122 3.75 19.69 27.40
CA THR A 122 3.76 20.64 28.52
C THR A 122 2.33 21.02 28.94
N SER A 123 2.17 21.46 30.19
CA SER A 123 0.86 21.77 30.81
C SER A 123 0.02 22.81 30.02
N THR A 124 0.64 23.64 29.19
CA THR A 124 -0.04 24.62 28.32
C THR A 124 -0.88 23.99 27.20
N ASP A 125 -0.58 22.76 26.78
CA ASP A 125 -1.34 22.02 25.75
C ASP A 125 -2.65 21.43 26.31
N SER A 126 -2.78 21.37 27.64
CA SER A 126 -3.90 20.73 28.34
C SER A 126 -5.23 21.47 28.22
N ALA A 127 -5.24 22.69 27.66
CA ALA A 127 -6.41 23.55 27.57
C ALA A 127 -7.53 23.03 26.65
N PHE A 128 -7.24 22.07 25.75
CA PHE A 128 -8.23 21.51 24.81
C PHE A 128 -9.03 20.31 25.36
N ARG A 129 -8.67 19.73 26.52
CA ARG A 129 -9.42 18.61 27.10
C ARG A 129 -10.65 19.05 27.93
N ARG A 130 -11.60 19.75 27.31
CA ARG A 130 -13.00 19.86 27.79
C ARG A 130 -14.01 20.11 26.65
N ARG A 131 -14.24 19.10 25.80
CA ARG A 131 -15.55 18.95 25.12
C ARG A 131 -15.80 17.51 24.63
N ASP A 132 -15.93 16.58 25.57
CA ASP A 132 -16.65 15.33 25.27
C ASP A 132 -18.09 15.70 24.87
N GLN A 133 -18.44 15.48 23.60
CA GLN A 133 -19.82 15.37 23.14
C GLN A 133 -20.10 13.92 22.76
N ILE A 134 -21.04 13.36 23.50
CA ILE A 134 -21.55 11.98 23.44
C ILE A 134 -22.16 11.66 22.08
N PHE A 135 -21.89 10.46 21.55
CA PHE A 135 -22.84 9.58 20.84
C PHE A 135 -22.31 8.12 20.95
N PRO A 136 -23.15 7.07 20.85
CA PRO A 136 -23.29 6.16 22.00
C PRO A 136 -23.01 4.67 21.70
N ASP A 137 -23.03 3.92 22.80
CA ASP A 137 -23.05 2.46 22.99
C ASP A 137 -23.31 1.57 21.75
N VAL A 138 -22.37 0.66 21.49
CA VAL A 138 -22.73 -0.69 21.04
C VAL A 138 -21.86 -1.74 21.76
N TYR A 139 -22.52 -2.45 22.68
CA TYR A 139 -22.20 -3.77 23.18
C TYR A 139 -21.63 -4.73 22.13
N SER A 140 -20.56 -5.46 22.47
CA SER A 140 -20.66 -6.89 22.78
C SER A 140 -19.34 -7.41 23.35
N VAL A 141 -19.45 -8.29 24.35
CA VAL A 141 -18.33 -9.04 24.93
C VAL A 141 -18.15 -10.40 24.23
N ASP A 142 -17.07 -11.08 24.62
CA ASP A 142 -16.69 -12.47 24.34
C ASP A 142 -16.14 -12.83 22.94
N GLY A 143 -14.94 -13.43 22.94
CA GLY A 143 -14.24 -13.81 21.70
C GLY A 143 -12.80 -14.29 21.88
N VAL A 144 -12.45 -14.97 22.98
CA VAL A 144 -11.14 -15.62 23.10
C VAL A 144 -11.14 -16.86 22.20
N VAL A 145 -10.29 -16.89 21.16
CA VAL A 145 -10.03 -18.10 20.37
C VAL A 145 -8.53 -18.35 20.29
N GLY A 146 -7.99 -18.95 21.35
CA GLY A 146 -6.88 -19.88 21.18
C GLY A 146 -7.46 -21.26 20.88
N MET A 147 -6.95 -21.97 19.87
CA MET A 147 -7.44 -23.30 19.51
C MET A 147 -6.29 -24.25 19.16
N SER A 148 -6.14 -25.30 19.96
CA SER A 148 -5.21 -26.42 19.79
C SER A 148 -5.89 -27.68 20.35
N TYR A 149 -5.73 -28.89 19.80
CA TYR A 149 -4.89 -29.35 18.68
C TYR A 149 -5.72 -30.30 17.80
N PHE A 150 -5.24 -30.60 16.58
CA PHE A 150 -4.99 -31.97 16.14
C PHE A 150 -3.84 -32.01 15.12
#